data_AF-A0A7C3TSP7-F1
#
_entry.id   AF-A0A7C3TSP7-F1
#
_cell.length_a   1.000
_cell.length_b   1.000
_cell.length_c   1.000
_cell.angle_alpha   90.00
_cell.angle_beta   90.00
_cell.angle_gamma   90.00
#
_symmetry.space_group_name_H-M   'P 1'
#
loop_
_entity.id
_entity.type
_entity.pdbx_description
1 polymer ?
#
loop_
_entity_poly.entity_id
_entity_poly.type
_entity_poly.pdbx_seq_one_letter_code
_entity_poly.pdbx_strand_id
1 'polypeptide(L)'
;LSHFPSDTPVNLTCGNSGPKPGVVFTHAAAGALSQAGRLVHINVGSWPDYGEDPKMTDSTKEELIHWIYAALTFQGLKGRRIVIFGHDSMGMETALAHVLPTRRIFGIEITRLDMKLLSDMLSKKSYDKKELDELFSWITSFRKDALEYRNDSDIEKFRISLAMYLIVRDLMKELNAAGGGFMSQLEWGSDKRGIPLPVADVMESLFNSTFDHKGKKSPLPYATEADVQGLLTQLFFTWLSGGNPPLFMDFRKVWEPWEISKLLEKTNVKIKGDEIWLKKGFVDGDNSGSASFDWASLPSSPIEEIMKNIRFPLADENYFPGGGNSVFFVSPGGIKGIAGRLAYSDLNSMFSLLWDEAETVDLPEKLSEMVYNTSTPTWPHTYVVPKYATMIEYKQFACANHFHMTWNLPVKRLEYWMDLANVLSLTPWSLRKPFIEGTDRPVPLFFLLNGGENNAKFLRKK
;
A
#
# COMPACT_ATOMS: atom_id res chain seq x y z
N LEU A 1 -17.20 -5.25 -31.36
CA LEU A 1 -16.75 -4.77 -30.03
C LEU A 1 -17.83 -4.00 -29.26
N SER A 2 -18.84 -3.42 -29.91
CA SER A 2 -20.06 -2.91 -29.26
C SER A 2 -20.77 -3.94 -28.38
N HIS A 3 -20.57 -5.24 -28.65
CA HIS A 3 -21.10 -6.35 -27.86
C HIS A 3 -20.38 -6.58 -26.52
N PHE A 4 -19.21 -5.98 -26.28
CA PHE A 4 -18.52 -6.08 -24.99
C PHE A 4 -18.78 -4.83 -24.15
N PRO A 5 -18.95 -4.96 -22.82
CA PRO A 5 -19.01 -3.84 -21.90
C PRO A 5 -17.91 -2.81 -22.15
N SER A 6 -18.22 -1.53 -21.93
CA SER A 6 -17.31 -0.40 -22.22
C SER A 6 -16.02 -0.44 -21.40
N ASP A 7 -16.02 -1.18 -20.30
CA ASP A 7 -14.92 -1.35 -19.37
C ASP A 7 -14.20 -2.70 -19.52
N THR A 8 -14.52 -3.53 -20.51
CA THR A 8 -13.75 -4.76 -20.76
C THR A 8 -12.33 -4.40 -21.21
N PRO A 9 -11.27 -4.79 -20.46
CA PRO A 9 -9.88 -4.54 -20.85
C PRO A 9 -9.55 -5.26 -22.15
N VAL A 10 -8.82 -4.59 -23.05
CA VAL A 10 -8.42 -5.17 -24.34
C VAL A 10 -6.90 -5.05 -24.52
N ASN A 11 -6.26 -6.18 -24.80
CA ASN A 11 -4.86 -6.25 -25.20
C ASN A 11 -4.75 -7.05 -26.50
N LEU A 12 -3.91 -6.59 -27.42
CA LEU A 12 -3.55 -7.33 -28.62
C LEU A 12 -2.06 -7.66 -28.56
N THR A 13 -1.74 -8.95 -28.37
CA THR A 13 -0.36 -9.46 -28.39
C THR A 13 -0.07 -10.16 -29.71
N CYS A 14 1.05 -9.83 -30.35
CA CYS A 14 1.53 -10.52 -31.55
C CYS A 14 3.05 -10.66 -31.54
N GLY A 15 3.56 -11.58 -32.36
CA GLY A 15 4.98 -11.62 -32.69
C GLY A 15 5.32 -10.67 -33.83
N ASN A 16 6.45 -9.98 -33.68
CA ASN A 16 7.13 -9.30 -34.76
C ASN A 16 7.81 -10.35 -35.65
N SER A 17 7.07 -10.83 -36.64
CA SER A 17 7.53 -11.80 -37.62
C SER A 17 7.26 -11.31 -39.04
N GLY A 18 8.22 -11.50 -39.94
CA GLY A 18 8.10 -11.15 -41.35
C GLY A 18 7.10 -12.03 -42.12
N PRO A 19 7.20 -13.37 -42.07
CA PRO A 19 6.33 -14.26 -42.85
C PRO A 19 4.86 -14.28 -42.43
N LYS A 20 4.55 -13.86 -41.19
CA LYS A 20 3.18 -13.81 -40.66
C LYS A 20 2.84 -12.36 -40.29
N PRO A 21 1.83 -11.72 -40.93
CA PRO A 21 1.55 -10.30 -40.76
C PRO A 21 0.81 -9.95 -39.44
N GLY A 22 1.26 -10.50 -38.30
CA GLY A 22 0.66 -10.29 -36.98
C GLY A 22 0.73 -8.84 -36.52
N VAL A 23 1.84 -8.15 -36.83
CA VAL A 23 2.01 -6.71 -36.57
C VAL A 23 0.98 -5.90 -37.37
N VAL A 24 0.79 -6.22 -38.65
CA VAL A 24 -0.19 -5.55 -39.52
C VAL A 24 -1.60 -5.67 -38.95
N PHE A 25 -2.02 -6.88 -38.58
CA PHE A 25 -3.32 -7.11 -37.95
C PHE A 25 -3.47 -6.32 -36.63
N THR A 26 -2.46 -6.39 -35.75
CA THR A 26 -2.48 -5.76 -34.44
C THR A 26 -2.63 -4.24 -34.55
N HIS A 27 -1.86 -3.60 -35.44
CA HIS A 27 -1.97 -2.16 -35.65
C HIS A 27 -3.29 -1.76 -36.33
N ALA A 28 -3.79 -2.55 -37.29
CA ALA A 28 -5.10 -2.29 -37.91
C ALA A 28 -6.24 -2.37 -36.87
N ALA A 29 -6.25 -3.41 -36.04
CA ALA A 29 -7.25 -3.61 -34.99
C ALA A 29 -7.13 -2.56 -33.87
N ALA A 30 -5.91 -2.24 -33.42
CA ALA A 30 -5.68 -1.21 -32.40
C ALA A 30 -6.07 0.20 -32.90
N GLY A 31 -5.78 0.50 -34.17
CA GLY A 31 -6.21 1.73 -34.84
C GLY A 31 -7.74 1.84 -34.89
N ALA A 32 -8.43 0.77 -35.32
CA ALA A 32 -9.89 0.75 -35.36
C ALA A 32 -10.54 0.92 -33.97
N LEU A 33 -10.00 0.25 -32.95
CA LEU A 33 -10.42 0.38 -31.55
C LEU A 33 -10.23 1.82 -31.04
N SER A 34 -9.05 2.39 -31.28
CA SER A 34 -8.70 3.74 -30.81
C SER A 34 -9.55 4.80 -31.51
N GLN A 35 -9.78 4.67 -32.84
CA GLN A 35 -10.67 5.54 -33.62
C GLN A 35 -12.11 5.48 -33.11
N ALA A 36 -12.57 4.31 -32.63
CA ALA A 36 -13.88 4.14 -32.04
C ALA A 36 -13.96 4.61 -30.56
N GLY A 37 -12.90 5.23 -30.03
CA GLY A 37 -12.86 5.75 -28.67
C GLY A 37 -12.64 4.68 -27.59
N ARG A 38 -12.11 3.51 -27.94
CA ARG A 38 -11.90 2.40 -27.01
C ARG A 38 -10.42 2.23 -26.67
N LEU A 39 -10.10 2.28 -25.38
CA LEU A 39 -8.75 2.00 -24.89
C LEU A 39 -8.35 0.55 -25.24
N VAL A 40 -7.17 0.43 -25.84
CA VAL A 40 -6.51 -0.84 -26.14
C VAL A 40 -5.01 -0.68 -25.94
N HIS A 41 -4.39 -1.67 -25.31
CA HIS A 41 -2.94 -1.79 -25.26
C HIS A 41 -2.48 -2.83 -26.29
N ILE A 42 -1.29 -2.64 -26.85
CA ILE A 42 -0.68 -3.62 -27.75
C ILE A 42 0.64 -4.11 -27.16
N ASN A 43 0.96 -5.37 -27.43
CA ASN A 43 2.23 -5.98 -27.10
C ASN A 43 2.81 -6.61 -28.38
N VAL A 44 3.71 -5.87 -29.04
CA VAL A 44 4.43 -6.35 -30.21
C VAL A 44 5.73 -6.98 -29.74
N GLY A 45 5.68 -8.30 -29.55
CA GLY A 45 6.80 -9.09 -29.06
C GLY A 45 7.68 -9.64 -30.17
N SER A 46 8.49 -10.65 -29.87
CA SER A 46 9.40 -11.29 -30.83
C SER A 46 9.12 -12.79 -30.92
N TRP A 47 8.83 -13.31 -32.11
CA TRP A 47 8.64 -14.73 -32.40
C TRP A 47 9.61 -15.15 -33.52
N PRO A 48 10.01 -16.43 -33.62
CA PRO A 48 10.76 -16.92 -34.77
C PRO A 48 9.99 -16.69 -36.09
N ASP A 49 10.71 -16.26 -37.13
CA ASP A 49 10.12 -16.04 -38.46
C ASP A 49 9.66 -17.32 -39.15
N TYR A 50 10.29 -18.44 -38.79
CA TYR A 50 10.10 -19.73 -39.44
C TYR A 50 9.73 -20.80 -38.41
N GLY A 51 9.05 -21.85 -38.87
CA GLY A 51 8.47 -22.92 -38.05
C GLY A 51 6.94 -22.92 -38.11
N GLU A 52 6.34 -24.09 -37.93
CA GLU A 52 4.88 -24.24 -37.99
C GLU A 52 4.18 -23.72 -36.73
N ASP A 53 4.91 -23.63 -35.61
CA ASP A 53 4.42 -23.22 -34.29
C ASP A 53 5.47 -22.34 -33.59
N PRO A 54 5.69 -21.09 -34.08
CA PRO A 54 6.68 -20.20 -33.53
C PRO A 54 6.32 -19.83 -32.08
N LYS A 55 7.31 -19.94 -31.18
CA LYS A 55 7.11 -19.70 -29.75
C LYS A 55 7.38 -18.25 -29.37
N MET A 56 6.52 -17.73 -28.50
CA MET A 56 6.66 -16.42 -27.89
C MET A 56 7.91 -16.36 -27.00
N THR A 57 8.71 -15.28 -27.09
CA THR A 57 9.82 -15.06 -26.16
C THR A 57 9.35 -14.82 -24.73
N ASP A 58 10.19 -15.13 -23.76
CA ASP A 58 9.91 -14.87 -22.34
C ASP A 58 9.67 -13.38 -22.05
N SER A 59 10.39 -12.47 -22.73
CA SER A 59 10.15 -11.03 -22.61
C SER A 59 8.74 -10.63 -23.05
N THR A 60 8.26 -11.17 -24.17
CA THR A 60 6.89 -10.91 -24.66
C THR A 60 5.85 -11.44 -23.67
N LYS A 61 6.11 -12.62 -23.11
CA LYS A 61 5.26 -13.25 -22.08
C LYS A 61 5.19 -12.39 -20.83
N GLU A 62 6.34 -11.89 -20.37
CA GLU A 62 6.44 -11.04 -19.18
C GLU A 62 5.67 -9.72 -19.36
N GLU A 63 5.81 -9.04 -20.50
CA GLU A 63 5.02 -7.84 -20.85
C GLU A 63 3.51 -8.10 -20.80
N LEU A 64 3.07 -9.24 -21.35
CA LEU A 64 1.67 -9.64 -21.29
C LEU A 64 1.22 -9.92 -19.85
N ILE A 65 2.06 -10.58 -19.04
CA ILE A 65 1.75 -10.85 -17.63
C ILE A 65 1.55 -9.53 -16.86
N HIS A 66 2.38 -8.52 -17.05
CA HIS A 66 2.19 -7.22 -16.39
C HIS A 66 0.84 -6.59 -16.73
N TRP A 67 0.44 -6.63 -18.00
CA TRP A 67 -0.88 -6.15 -18.41
C TRP A 67 -2.01 -7.00 -17.81
N ILE A 68 -1.87 -8.33 -17.75
CA ILE A 68 -2.85 -9.24 -17.16
C ILE A 68 -3.06 -8.92 -15.67
N TYR A 69 -2.00 -8.70 -14.89
CA TYR A 69 -2.14 -8.28 -13.49
C TYR A 69 -2.97 -6.99 -13.36
N ALA A 70 -2.71 -5.98 -14.19
CA ALA A 70 -3.48 -4.75 -14.19
C ALA A 70 -4.96 -4.97 -14.53
N ALA A 71 -5.24 -5.78 -15.56
CA ALA A 71 -6.60 -6.11 -15.97
C ALA A 71 -7.35 -6.93 -14.90
N LEU A 72 -6.68 -7.90 -14.27
CA LEU A 72 -7.22 -8.69 -13.17
C LEU A 72 -7.48 -7.84 -11.93
N THR A 73 -6.59 -6.92 -11.57
CA THR A 73 -6.85 -5.98 -10.46
C THR A 73 -8.07 -5.10 -10.76
N PHE A 74 -8.15 -4.54 -11.97
CA PHE A 74 -9.25 -3.65 -12.35
C PHE A 74 -10.61 -4.35 -12.39
N GLN A 75 -10.68 -5.58 -12.90
CA GLN A 75 -11.95 -6.33 -13.00
C GLN A 75 -12.26 -7.14 -11.75
N GLY A 76 -11.25 -7.76 -11.12
CA GLY A 76 -11.40 -8.65 -9.97
C GLY A 76 -11.83 -7.96 -8.68
N LEU A 77 -11.56 -6.66 -8.54
CA LEU A 77 -12.03 -5.87 -7.40
C LEU A 77 -13.47 -5.35 -7.55
N LYS A 78 -14.07 -5.44 -8.73
CA LYS A 78 -15.45 -4.96 -8.94
C LYS A 78 -16.45 -5.84 -8.18
N GLY A 79 -17.40 -5.19 -7.50
CA GLY A 79 -18.37 -5.84 -6.64
C GLY A 79 -17.82 -6.31 -5.30
N ARG A 80 -16.49 -6.20 -5.06
CA ARG A 80 -15.91 -6.40 -3.73
C ARG A 80 -16.24 -5.20 -2.85
N ARG A 81 -16.11 -5.40 -1.53
CA ARG A 81 -16.30 -4.33 -0.56
C ARG A 81 -15.07 -4.10 0.31
N ILE A 82 -14.86 -2.86 0.70
CA ILE A 82 -14.04 -2.49 1.85
C ILE A 82 -14.95 -2.16 3.03
N VAL A 83 -14.52 -2.48 4.24
CA VAL A 83 -15.31 -2.27 5.46
C VAL A 83 -14.63 -1.25 6.34
N ILE A 84 -15.32 -0.15 6.65
CA ILE A 84 -14.83 0.91 7.51
C ILE A 84 -15.55 0.83 8.86
N PHE A 85 -14.79 0.72 9.94
CA PHE A 85 -15.29 0.76 11.30
C PHE A 85 -15.09 2.17 11.87
N GLY A 86 -16.20 2.86 12.12
CA GLY A 86 -16.24 4.28 12.48
C GLY A 86 -16.47 5.19 11.27
N HIS A 87 -16.05 6.44 11.42
CA HIS A 87 -16.10 7.48 10.38
C HIS A 87 -14.69 8.05 10.13
N ASP A 88 -14.57 9.30 9.67
CA ASP A 88 -13.29 9.98 9.50
C ASP A 88 -12.60 10.24 10.84
N SER A 89 -11.33 9.87 10.94
CA SER A 89 -10.52 10.11 12.12
C SER A 89 -10.02 11.56 12.13
N MET A 90 -10.12 12.23 13.29
CA MET A 90 -9.51 13.55 13.57
C MET A 90 -9.80 14.66 12.55
N GLY A 91 -10.87 14.56 11.76
CA GLY A 91 -11.17 15.51 10.68
C GLY A 91 -10.17 15.45 9.51
N MET A 92 -9.55 14.29 9.28
CA MET A 92 -8.65 14.09 8.14
C MET A 92 -9.43 14.07 6.82
N GLU A 93 -9.53 15.24 6.18
CA GLU A 93 -10.23 15.39 4.90
C GLU A 93 -9.61 14.54 3.77
N THR A 94 -8.30 14.28 3.85
CA THR A 94 -7.57 13.40 2.91
C THR A 94 -7.89 11.91 3.09
N ALA A 95 -8.61 11.54 4.16
CA ALA A 95 -9.08 10.19 4.46
C ALA A 95 -10.55 9.94 4.08
N LEU A 96 -11.28 10.97 3.61
CA LEU A 96 -12.71 10.87 3.35
C LEU A 96 -13.09 9.72 2.41
N ALA A 97 -14.21 9.09 2.74
CA ALA A 97 -14.85 8.08 1.91
C ALA A 97 -15.57 8.75 0.73
N HIS A 98 -14.89 8.92 -0.41
CA HIS A 98 -15.50 9.35 -1.67
C HIS A 98 -16.37 8.23 -2.29
N VAL A 99 -17.47 7.86 -1.61
CA VAL A 99 -18.28 6.66 -1.90
C VAL A 99 -18.71 6.55 -3.36
N LEU A 100 -19.33 7.59 -3.91
CA LEU A 100 -19.84 7.56 -5.29
C LEU A 100 -18.71 7.49 -6.34
N PRO A 101 -17.64 8.32 -6.25
CA PRO A 101 -16.46 8.14 -7.08
C PRO A 101 -15.84 6.74 -6.99
N THR A 102 -15.62 6.22 -5.78
CA THR A 102 -15.02 4.88 -5.56
C THR A 102 -15.86 3.79 -6.23
N ARG A 103 -17.19 3.82 -6.07
CA ARG A 103 -18.09 2.87 -6.74
C ARG A 103 -18.06 3.02 -8.26
N ARG A 104 -18.11 4.24 -8.78
CA ARG A 104 -18.16 4.48 -10.24
C ARG A 104 -16.87 4.10 -10.95
N ILE A 105 -15.74 4.44 -10.36
CA ILE A 105 -14.42 4.32 -10.99
C ILE A 105 -13.84 2.92 -10.76
N PHE A 106 -13.90 2.42 -9.52
CA PHE A 106 -13.28 1.16 -9.14
C PHE A 106 -14.27 0.00 -9.01
N GLY A 107 -15.58 0.27 -8.98
CA GLY A 107 -16.60 -0.75 -8.75
C GLY A 107 -16.55 -1.34 -7.34
N ILE A 108 -15.93 -0.65 -6.39
CA ILE A 108 -15.76 -1.11 -5.00
C ILE A 108 -16.85 -0.50 -4.12
N GLU A 109 -17.43 -1.32 -3.26
CA GLU A 109 -18.41 -0.89 -2.27
C GLU A 109 -17.76 -0.52 -0.94
N ILE A 110 -18.29 0.52 -0.29
CA ILE A 110 -17.83 0.94 1.05
C ILE A 110 -18.93 0.59 2.06
N THR A 111 -18.68 -0.47 2.83
CA THR A 111 -19.53 -0.84 3.97
C THR A 111 -19.04 -0.10 5.20
N ARG A 112 -19.96 0.45 5.99
CA ARG A 112 -19.64 1.23 7.19
C ARG A 112 -20.36 0.61 8.38
N LEU A 113 -19.60 0.30 9.42
CA LEU A 113 -20.12 -0.23 10.67
C LEU A 113 -19.62 0.66 11.81
N ASP A 114 -20.49 0.95 12.77
CA ASP A 114 -20.12 1.76 13.92
C ASP A 114 -19.18 0.98 14.85
N MET A 115 -18.18 1.65 15.44
CA MET A 115 -17.24 1.00 16.37
C MET A 115 -17.93 0.53 17.66
N LYS A 116 -19.12 1.05 18.00
CA LYS A 116 -19.96 0.55 19.09
C LYS A 116 -20.27 -0.94 18.95
N LEU A 117 -20.46 -1.43 17.72
CA LEU A 117 -20.66 -2.87 17.48
C LEU A 117 -19.46 -3.67 18.01
N LEU A 118 -18.24 -3.21 17.72
CA LEU A 118 -17.00 -3.85 18.14
C LEU A 118 -16.85 -3.82 19.67
N SER A 119 -17.15 -2.68 20.30
CA SER A 119 -17.16 -2.54 21.76
C SER A 119 -18.15 -3.52 22.43
N ASP A 120 -19.35 -3.69 21.86
CA ASP A 120 -20.33 -4.65 22.36
C ASP A 120 -19.89 -6.10 22.18
N MET A 121 -19.24 -6.42 21.06
CA MET A 121 -18.70 -7.75 20.79
C MET A 121 -17.55 -8.09 21.73
N LEU A 122 -16.65 -7.15 22.02
CA LEU A 122 -15.60 -7.32 23.03
C LEU A 122 -16.21 -7.57 24.42
N SER A 123 -17.19 -6.75 24.81
CA SER A 123 -17.88 -6.86 26.10
C SER A 123 -18.60 -8.20 26.27
N LYS A 124 -19.24 -8.69 25.20
CA LYS A 124 -19.91 -10.00 25.14
C LYS A 124 -18.93 -11.17 24.99
N LYS A 125 -17.65 -10.89 24.75
CA LYS A 125 -16.62 -11.88 24.40
C LYS A 125 -17.03 -12.72 23.18
N SER A 126 -17.52 -12.04 22.15
CA SER A 126 -17.98 -12.62 20.87
C SER A 126 -16.81 -13.04 19.97
N TYR A 127 -15.93 -13.90 20.48
CA TYR A 127 -14.78 -14.48 19.82
C TYR A 127 -14.46 -15.84 20.44
N ASP A 128 -13.73 -16.70 19.72
CA ASP A 128 -13.25 -17.95 20.29
C ASP A 128 -12.14 -17.69 21.30
N LYS A 129 -12.42 -17.96 22.58
CA LYS A 129 -11.47 -17.75 23.69
C LYS A 129 -10.24 -18.65 23.58
N LYS A 130 -10.40 -19.88 23.08
CA LYS A 130 -9.27 -20.79 22.89
C LYS A 130 -8.37 -20.27 21.77
N GLU A 131 -8.96 -19.75 20.70
CA GLU A 131 -8.18 -19.12 19.63
C GLU A 131 -7.45 -17.86 20.10
N LEU A 132 -8.07 -17.05 20.98
CA LEU A 132 -7.38 -15.91 21.59
C LEU A 132 -6.15 -16.35 22.39
N ASP A 133 -6.26 -17.44 23.15
CA ASP A 133 -5.12 -17.99 23.88
C ASP A 133 -4.01 -18.49 22.94
N GLU A 134 -4.38 -19.18 21.85
CA GLU A 134 -3.44 -19.59 20.80
C GLU A 134 -2.73 -18.40 20.15
N LEU A 135 -3.48 -17.35 19.78
CA LEU A 135 -2.94 -16.12 19.17
C LEU A 135 -1.99 -15.39 20.13
N PHE A 136 -2.40 -15.22 21.39
CA PHE A 136 -1.56 -14.58 22.41
C PHE A 136 -0.26 -15.37 22.64
N SER A 137 -0.35 -16.69 22.80
CA SER A 137 0.82 -17.55 22.98
C SER A 137 1.73 -17.51 21.75
N TRP A 138 1.17 -17.51 20.54
CA TRP A 138 1.95 -17.42 19.31
C TRP A 138 2.73 -16.10 19.25
N ILE A 139 2.05 -14.94 19.39
CA ILE A 139 2.70 -13.62 19.34
C ILE A 139 3.82 -13.47 20.36
N THR A 140 3.61 -13.97 21.59
CA THR A 140 4.56 -13.79 22.69
C THR A 140 5.67 -14.85 22.74
N SER A 141 5.62 -15.89 21.88
CA SER A 141 6.57 -17.00 21.90
C SER A 141 7.92 -16.71 21.23
N PHE A 142 7.96 -15.76 20.29
CA PHE A 142 9.14 -15.55 19.44
C PHE A 142 10.29 -14.82 20.15
N ARG A 143 9.96 -14.01 21.16
CA ARG A 143 10.92 -13.20 21.91
C ARG A 143 10.38 -12.89 23.31
N LYS A 144 11.16 -13.23 24.34
CA LYS A 144 10.77 -13.16 25.76
C LYS A 144 10.39 -11.75 26.24
N ASP A 145 11.02 -10.72 25.67
CA ASP A 145 10.90 -9.30 26.01
C ASP A 145 10.19 -8.49 24.91
N ALA A 146 9.48 -9.16 23.99
CA ALA A 146 8.76 -8.46 22.93
C ALA A 146 7.61 -7.62 23.50
N LEU A 147 6.78 -8.19 24.39
CA LEU A 147 5.64 -7.50 24.98
C LEU A 147 6.07 -6.67 26.19
N GLU A 148 5.84 -5.36 26.14
CA GLU A 148 5.99 -4.46 27.28
C GLU A 148 4.71 -4.40 28.10
N TYR A 149 4.82 -4.56 29.41
CA TYR A 149 3.71 -4.44 30.36
C TYR A 149 4.25 -4.06 31.74
N ARG A 150 3.46 -3.33 32.53
CA ARG A 150 3.80 -2.96 33.92
C ARG A 150 3.12 -3.85 34.95
N ASN A 151 1.94 -4.38 34.60
CA ASN A 151 1.09 -5.18 35.47
C ASN A 151 0.12 -6.04 34.61
N ASP A 152 -0.65 -6.90 35.27
CA ASP A 152 -1.62 -7.79 34.61
C ASP A 152 -2.70 -7.05 33.82
N SER A 153 -3.05 -5.81 34.20
CA SER A 153 -4.02 -5.02 33.43
C SER A 153 -3.51 -4.66 32.04
N ASP A 154 -2.21 -4.41 31.87
CA ASP A 154 -1.64 -4.13 30.55
C ASP A 154 -1.68 -5.41 29.68
N ILE A 155 -1.43 -6.58 30.28
CA ILE A 155 -1.56 -7.88 29.58
C ILE A 155 -3.01 -8.10 29.13
N GLU A 156 -3.99 -7.84 29.99
CA GLU A 156 -5.41 -7.99 29.62
C GLU A 156 -5.84 -7.01 28.52
N LYS A 157 -5.33 -5.76 28.53
CA LYS A 157 -5.55 -4.81 27.43
C LYS A 157 -4.97 -5.33 26.12
N PHE A 158 -3.77 -5.92 26.15
CA PHE A 158 -3.19 -6.56 24.97
C PHE A 158 -4.07 -7.71 24.46
N ARG A 159 -4.60 -8.56 25.35
CA ARG A 159 -5.56 -9.61 24.96
C ARG A 159 -6.82 -9.03 24.31
N ILE A 160 -7.32 -7.89 24.79
CA ILE A 160 -8.46 -7.18 24.16
C ILE A 160 -8.10 -6.73 22.74
N SER A 161 -6.92 -6.16 22.52
CA SER A 161 -6.43 -5.79 21.18
C SER A 161 -6.34 -6.99 20.23
N LEU A 162 -5.91 -8.16 20.73
CA LEU A 162 -5.88 -9.41 19.94
C LEU A 162 -7.28 -9.98 19.67
N ALA A 163 -8.20 -9.88 20.64
CA ALA A 163 -9.59 -10.27 20.43
C ALA A 163 -10.27 -9.42 19.35
N MET A 164 -9.84 -8.16 19.22
CA MET A 164 -10.29 -7.25 18.17
C MET A 164 -9.96 -7.81 16.78
N TYR A 165 -8.74 -8.34 16.58
CA TYR A 165 -8.38 -9.03 15.34
C TYR A 165 -9.33 -10.18 15.00
N LEU A 166 -9.64 -11.04 15.97
CA LEU A 166 -10.54 -12.18 15.73
C LEU A 166 -11.95 -11.73 15.34
N ILE A 167 -12.51 -10.75 16.07
CA ILE A 167 -13.84 -10.18 15.78
C ILE A 167 -13.89 -9.60 14.37
N VAL A 168 -12.95 -8.70 14.02
CA VAL A 168 -12.98 -8.06 12.70
C VAL A 168 -12.65 -9.04 11.59
N ARG A 169 -11.79 -10.03 11.82
CA ARG A 169 -11.46 -11.04 10.82
C ARG A 169 -12.71 -11.82 10.44
N ASP A 170 -13.49 -12.22 11.44
CA ASP A 170 -14.71 -13.00 11.22
C ASP A 170 -15.81 -12.14 10.56
N LEU A 171 -15.97 -10.88 10.96
CA LEU A 171 -16.89 -9.92 10.31
C LEU A 171 -16.49 -9.64 8.85
N MET A 172 -15.20 -9.40 8.58
CA MET A 172 -14.69 -9.18 7.23
C MET A 172 -14.92 -10.40 6.34
N LYS A 173 -14.75 -11.61 6.88
CA LYS A 173 -15.03 -12.86 6.18
C LYS A 173 -16.52 -13.00 5.84
N GLU A 174 -17.41 -12.75 6.79
CA GLU A 174 -18.87 -12.75 6.57
C GLU A 174 -19.27 -11.73 5.49
N LEU A 175 -18.66 -10.56 5.54
CA LEU A 175 -18.86 -9.48 4.58
C LEU A 175 -18.09 -9.70 3.27
N ASN A 176 -17.33 -10.79 3.07
CA ASN A 176 -16.51 -11.00 1.88
C ASN A 176 -15.67 -9.75 1.51
N ALA A 177 -15.10 -9.10 2.52
CA ALA A 177 -14.34 -7.87 2.38
C ALA A 177 -13.00 -8.14 1.65
N ALA A 178 -12.53 -7.17 0.86
CA ALA A 178 -11.21 -7.17 0.23
C ALA A 178 -10.18 -6.35 1.01
N GLY A 179 -10.62 -5.59 2.01
CA GLY A 179 -9.81 -4.74 2.86
C GLY A 179 -10.69 -4.02 3.87
N GLY A 180 -10.10 -3.30 4.81
CA GLY A 180 -10.84 -2.59 5.85
C GLY A 180 -10.14 -1.36 6.40
N GLY A 181 -10.76 -0.68 7.34
CA GLY A 181 -10.15 0.43 8.05
C GLY A 181 -10.80 0.62 9.40
N PHE A 182 -10.01 1.11 10.35
CA PHE A 182 -10.46 1.33 11.72
C PHE A 182 -10.14 2.76 12.13
N MET A 183 -11.16 3.50 12.55
CA MET A 183 -11.02 4.91 12.87
C MET A 183 -10.09 5.11 14.07
N SER A 184 -10.24 4.30 15.12
CA SER A 184 -9.50 4.40 16.39
C SER A 184 -9.65 5.77 17.06
N GLN A 185 -8.96 6.78 16.56
CA GLN A 185 -8.99 8.12 17.10
C GLN A 185 -10.20 8.93 16.57
N LEU A 186 -10.91 9.69 17.39
CA LEU A 186 -10.71 9.82 18.84
C LEU A 186 -11.60 8.86 19.65
N GLU A 187 -12.76 8.48 19.12
CA GLU A 187 -13.85 7.91 19.93
C GLU A 187 -13.54 6.55 20.58
N TRP A 188 -12.65 5.75 19.98
CA TRP A 188 -12.28 4.46 20.55
C TRP A 188 -11.17 4.58 21.57
N GLY A 189 -10.02 5.13 21.18
CA GLY A 189 -8.79 5.08 21.98
C GLY A 189 -8.49 6.33 22.81
N SER A 190 -9.11 7.47 22.47
CA SER A 190 -8.61 8.80 22.89
C SER A 190 -9.61 9.67 23.63
N ASP A 191 -10.90 9.60 23.30
CA ASP A 191 -11.89 10.52 23.83
C ASP A 191 -12.34 10.16 25.26
N LYS A 192 -11.86 10.95 26.23
CA LYS A 192 -12.14 10.79 27.66
C LYS A 192 -13.58 11.14 28.07
N ARG A 193 -14.43 11.65 27.16
CA ARG A 193 -15.88 11.76 27.39
C ARG A 193 -16.56 10.40 27.37
N GLY A 194 -16.00 9.45 26.60
CA GLY A 194 -16.40 8.04 26.55
C GLY A 194 -15.58 7.17 27.49
N ILE A 195 -15.56 5.86 27.22
CA ILE A 195 -14.67 4.89 27.87
C ILE A 195 -13.61 4.48 26.85
N PRO A 196 -12.40 5.07 26.91
CA PRO A 196 -11.31 4.69 26.02
C PRO A 196 -10.99 3.19 26.12
N LEU A 197 -10.94 2.53 24.96
CA LEU A 197 -10.58 1.13 24.79
C LEU A 197 -9.14 0.99 24.29
N PRO A 198 -8.48 -0.16 24.51
CA PRO A 198 -7.10 -0.38 24.06
C PRO A 198 -6.95 -0.17 22.56
N VAL A 199 -5.79 0.34 22.14
CA VAL A 199 -5.43 0.48 20.72
C VAL A 199 -5.49 -0.87 20.00
N ALA A 200 -5.73 -0.85 18.70
CA ALA A 200 -5.87 -2.05 17.87
C ALA A 200 -4.68 -2.24 16.91
N ASP A 201 -3.51 -1.72 17.26
CA ASP A 201 -2.35 -1.63 16.37
C ASP A 201 -1.91 -3.01 15.85
N VAL A 202 -1.90 -4.03 16.72
CA VAL A 202 -1.58 -5.41 16.32
C VAL A 202 -2.62 -5.99 15.37
N MET A 203 -3.90 -5.63 15.50
CA MET A 203 -4.94 -6.07 14.56
C MET A 203 -4.66 -5.51 13.16
N GLU A 204 -4.39 -4.21 13.06
CA GLU A 204 -4.08 -3.55 11.79
C GLU A 204 -2.83 -4.15 11.13
N SER A 205 -1.78 -4.39 11.94
CA SER A 205 -0.58 -5.10 11.52
C SER A 205 -0.87 -6.49 10.98
N LEU A 206 -1.64 -7.31 11.70
CA LEU A 206 -1.98 -8.67 11.28
C LEU A 206 -2.77 -8.68 9.97
N PHE A 207 -3.72 -7.76 9.75
CA PHE A 207 -4.44 -7.69 8.48
C PHE A 207 -3.53 -7.37 7.29
N ASN A 208 -2.61 -6.43 7.47
CA ASN A 208 -1.62 -6.06 6.45
C ASN A 208 -0.50 -7.09 6.29
N SER A 209 -0.37 -8.07 7.19
CA SER A 209 0.66 -9.11 7.12
C SER A 209 0.26 -10.30 6.25
N THR A 210 1.24 -11.03 5.71
CA THR A 210 1.03 -12.26 4.92
C THR A 210 0.90 -13.53 5.77
N PHE A 211 0.81 -13.38 7.08
CA PHE A 211 0.66 -14.48 8.02
C PHE A 211 -0.02 -14.03 9.31
N ASP A 212 -0.52 -15.01 10.07
CA ASP A 212 -0.94 -14.87 11.46
C ASP A 212 -0.65 -16.19 12.22
N HIS A 213 -1.26 -16.36 13.40
CA HIS A 213 -1.13 -17.59 14.21
C HIS A 213 -1.63 -18.86 13.53
N LYS A 214 -2.42 -18.76 12.45
CA LYS A 214 -2.87 -19.91 11.63
C LYS A 214 -1.95 -20.17 10.43
N GLY A 215 -0.87 -19.40 10.27
CA GLY A 215 0.13 -19.57 9.21
C GLY A 215 -0.03 -18.55 8.10
N LYS A 216 0.40 -18.90 6.88
CA LYS A 216 0.37 -17.99 5.73
C LYS A 216 -1.07 -17.67 5.31
N LYS A 217 -1.31 -16.40 5.00
CA LYS A 217 -2.58 -15.87 4.49
C LYS A 217 -2.33 -14.79 3.45
N SER A 218 -3.34 -14.49 2.63
CA SER A 218 -3.30 -13.27 1.83
C SER A 218 -3.49 -12.05 2.75
N PRO A 219 -2.72 -10.97 2.57
CA PRO A 219 -2.99 -9.72 3.28
C PRO A 219 -4.37 -9.18 2.86
N LEU A 220 -5.10 -8.63 3.81
CA LEU A 220 -6.32 -7.87 3.58
C LEU A 220 -6.00 -6.43 3.96
N PRO A 221 -5.61 -5.58 2.99
CA PRO A 221 -5.15 -4.23 3.27
C PRO A 221 -6.08 -3.50 4.24
N TYR A 222 -5.50 -2.91 5.27
CA TYR A 222 -6.22 -2.37 6.41
C TYR A 222 -5.66 -1.00 6.79
N ALA A 223 -6.50 0.02 6.72
CA ALA A 223 -6.08 1.40 6.97
C ALA A 223 -6.31 1.79 8.43
N THR A 224 -5.22 2.21 9.08
CA THR A 224 -5.23 3.02 10.29
C THR A 224 -6.04 4.29 10.05
N GLU A 225 -6.69 4.79 11.09
CA GLU A 225 -7.46 6.05 11.09
C GLU A 225 -8.62 6.11 10.08
N ALA A 226 -9.13 4.93 9.68
CA ALA A 226 -10.16 4.79 8.66
C ALA A 226 -9.83 5.55 7.36
N ASP A 227 -8.53 5.68 7.03
CA ASP A 227 -8.09 6.40 5.85
C ASP A 227 -8.49 5.67 4.57
N VAL A 228 -9.61 6.06 3.96
CA VAL A 228 -10.17 5.35 2.80
C VAL A 228 -9.30 5.52 1.56
N GLN A 229 -8.72 6.70 1.33
CA GLN A 229 -7.84 6.90 0.17
C GLN A 229 -6.51 6.14 0.35
N GLY A 230 -6.03 6.05 1.59
CA GLY A 230 -4.90 5.21 1.96
C GLY A 230 -5.19 3.71 1.80
N LEU A 231 -6.36 3.26 2.25
CA LEU A 231 -6.84 1.90 2.05
C LEU A 231 -6.90 1.54 0.57
N LEU A 232 -7.48 2.40 -0.26
CA LEU A 232 -7.55 2.17 -1.71
C LEU A 232 -6.14 2.07 -2.31
N THR A 233 -5.21 2.93 -1.87
CA THR A 233 -3.80 2.87 -2.33
C THR A 233 -3.19 1.51 -2.02
N GLN A 234 -3.25 1.07 -0.76
CA GLN A 234 -2.73 -0.22 -0.32
C GLN A 234 -3.41 -1.38 -1.04
N LEU A 235 -4.73 -1.33 -1.20
CA LEU A 235 -5.52 -2.35 -1.88
C LEU A 235 -5.04 -2.58 -3.31
N PHE A 236 -4.92 -1.51 -4.10
CA PHE A 236 -4.44 -1.65 -5.48
C PHE A 236 -2.99 -2.07 -5.53
N PHE A 237 -2.13 -1.54 -4.65
CA PHE A 237 -0.72 -1.92 -4.59
C PHE A 237 -0.55 -3.41 -4.29
N THR A 238 -1.23 -3.93 -3.27
CA THR A 238 -1.23 -5.35 -2.91
C THR A 238 -1.73 -6.24 -4.04
N TRP A 239 -2.84 -5.87 -4.71
CA TRP A 239 -3.35 -6.67 -5.82
C TRP A 239 -2.40 -6.67 -7.02
N LEU A 240 -1.88 -5.49 -7.38
CA LEU A 240 -0.93 -5.35 -8.48
C LEU A 240 0.38 -6.06 -8.15
N SER A 241 0.85 -6.09 -6.91
CA SER A 241 2.08 -6.81 -6.54
C SER A 241 1.90 -8.33 -6.42
N GLY A 242 0.68 -8.85 -6.60
CA GLY A 242 0.38 -10.28 -6.49
C GLY A 242 0.21 -10.76 -5.04
N GLY A 243 -0.25 -9.88 -4.15
CA GLY A 243 -0.53 -10.18 -2.75
C GLY A 243 0.62 -9.86 -1.81
N ASN A 244 1.55 -8.98 -2.19
CA ASN A 244 2.59 -8.52 -1.27
C ASN A 244 2.02 -7.54 -0.24
N PRO A 245 2.55 -7.55 0.99
CA PRO A 245 2.03 -6.76 2.09
C PRO A 245 2.18 -5.26 1.78
N PRO A 246 1.16 -4.44 2.08
CA PRO A 246 1.30 -3.00 2.05
C PRO A 246 2.08 -2.52 3.28
N LEU A 247 2.76 -1.40 3.13
CA LEU A 247 3.26 -0.60 4.24
C LEU A 247 2.39 0.64 4.36
N PHE A 248 1.71 0.78 5.49
CA PHE A 248 1.04 2.00 5.90
C PHE A 248 2.03 2.83 6.71
N MET A 249 2.18 4.12 6.39
CA MET A 249 3.07 5.00 7.16
C MET A 249 2.62 6.45 7.12
N ASP A 250 2.88 7.15 8.24
CA ASP A 250 2.87 8.60 8.23
C ASP A 250 4.08 9.12 7.48
N PHE A 251 3.86 10.14 6.69
CA PHE A 251 4.87 11.05 6.18
C PHE A 251 5.36 11.92 7.33
N ARG A 252 6.15 11.34 8.26
CA ARG A 252 6.43 11.97 9.55
C ARG A 252 7.48 13.07 9.45
N LYS A 253 8.66 12.74 8.90
CA LYS A 253 9.75 13.71 8.75
C LYS A 253 10.61 13.43 7.53
N VAL A 254 10.91 14.49 6.79
CA VAL A 254 11.95 14.47 5.76
C VAL A 254 13.28 14.88 6.36
N TRP A 255 14.29 14.04 6.23
CA TRP A 255 15.66 14.28 6.67
C TRP A 255 16.52 14.69 5.48
N GLU A 256 16.96 15.95 5.47
CA GLU A 256 17.85 16.45 4.42
C GLU A 256 19.32 16.08 4.70
N PRO A 257 20.16 15.98 3.65
CA PRO A 257 21.59 15.68 3.77
C PRO A 257 22.33 16.48 4.86
N TRP A 258 22.01 17.77 4.98
CA TRP A 258 22.65 18.66 5.94
C TRP A 258 22.21 18.40 7.39
N GLU A 259 20.97 17.97 7.64
CA GLU A 259 20.50 17.58 8.98
C GLU A 259 21.15 16.28 9.41
N ILE A 260 21.21 15.32 8.49
CA ILE A 260 21.83 14.02 8.70
C ILE A 260 23.31 14.20 9.05
N SER A 261 24.03 15.06 8.31
CA SER A 261 25.44 15.39 8.59
C SER A 261 25.62 15.99 9.98
N LYS A 262 24.75 16.91 10.40
CA LYS A 262 24.78 17.48 11.77
C LYS A 262 24.47 16.45 12.86
N LEU A 263 23.58 15.49 12.59
CA LEU A 263 23.33 14.39 13.52
C LEU A 263 24.57 13.51 13.65
N LEU A 264 25.20 13.18 12.52
CA LEU A 264 26.41 12.37 12.47
C LEU A 264 27.58 12.98 13.21
N GLU A 265 27.76 14.30 13.18
CA GLU A 265 28.78 15.01 13.98
C GLU A 265 28.64 14.77 15.49
N LYS A 266 27.42 14.46 15.97
CA LYS A 266 27.16 14.10 17.39
C LYS A 266 27.44 12.62 17.68
N THR A 267 27.82 11.84 16.66
CA THR A 267 28.12 10.41 16.77
C THR A 267 29.58 10.13 16.44
N ASN A 268 30.14 9.08 17.03
CA ASN A 268 31.46 8.56 16.64
C ASN A 268 31.34 7.44 15.57
N VAL A 269 30.23 7.42 14.83
CA VAL A 269 29.92 6.37 13.85
C VAL A 269 30.69 6.64 12.56
N LYS A 270 31.45 5.65 12.08
CA LYS A 270 32.07 5.71 10.76
C LYS A 270 31.05 5.28 9.70
N ILE A 271 30.79 6.13 8.72
CA ILE A 271 29.94 5.78 7.57
C ILE A 271 30.78 5.10 6.49
N LYS A 272 30.22 4.06 5.88
CA LYS A 272 30.84 3.38 4.74
C LYS A 272 30.52 4.18 3.47
N GLY A 273 31.52 4.86 2.92
CA GLY A 273 31.47 5.35 1.55
C GLY A 273 30.24 6.20 1.20
N ASP A 274 29.65 5.90 0.04
CA ASP A 274 28.76 6.76 -0.72
C ASP A 274 27.27 6.39 -0.56
N GLU A 275 26.78 6.44 0.68
CA GLU A 275 25.40 6.05 0.99
C GLU A 275 24.36 6.99 0.33
N ILE A 276 23.32 6.42 -0.28
CA ILE A 276 22.31 7.23 -1.01
C ILE A 276 21.58 8.21 -0.09
N TRP A 277 21.29 7.80 1.15
CA TRP A 277 20.60 8.62 2.13
C TRP A 277 21.45 9.79 2.64
N LEU A 278 22.78 9.69 2.59
CA LEU A 278 23.67 10.82 2.87
C LEU A 278 23.58 11.90 1.79
N LYS A 279 23.50 11.49 0.53
CA LYS A 279 23.47 12.42 -0.61
C LYS A 279 22.11 13.02 -0.86
N LYS A 280 21.08 12.19 -0.76
CA LYS A 280 19.72 12.55 -1.15
C LYS A 280 18.86 12.97 0.03
N GLY A 281 19.13 12.44 1.23
CA GLY A 281 18.19 12.45 2.33
C GLY A 281 17.23 11.26 2.28
N PHE A 282 16.31 11.18 3.24
CA PHE A 282 15.29 10.15 3.33
C PHE A 282 14.04 10.66 4.05
N VAL A 283 12.93 9.94 3.93
CA VAL A 283 11.73 10.13 4.75
C VAL A 283 11.71 9.10 5.87
N ASP A 284 11.50 9.55 7.09
CA ASP A 284 11.09 8.70 8.21
C ASP A 284 9.59 8.45 8.09
N GLY A 285 9.24 7.25 7.62
CA GLY A 285 7.88 6.74 7.59
C GLY A 285 7.56 6.06 8.92
N ASP A 286 6.58 6.59 9.65
CA ASP A 286 6.30 6.19 11.03
C ASP A 286 4.80 6.24 11.30
N ASN A 287 4.08 5.13 11.04
CA ASN A 287 2.64 5.08 11.31
C ASN A 287 2.36 5.19 12.81
N SER A 288 1.17 5.64 13.18
CA SER A 288 0.73 5.87 14.56
C SER A 288 0.49 4.62 15.42
N GLY A 289 1.32 3.58 15.25
CA GLY A 289 1.40 2.43 16.12
C GLY A 289 1.40 1.08 15.40
N SER A 290 1.00 1.00 14.13
CA SER A 290 0.87 -0.27 13.42
C SER A 290 1.64 -0.31 12.09
N ALA A 291 2.17 -1.46 11.73
CA ALA A 291 2.69 -1.73 10.39
C ALA A 291 2.67 -3.24 10.12
N SER A 292 2.57 -3.64 8.85
CA SER A 292 2.65 -5.06 8.50
C SER A 292 3.94 -5.67 9.04
N PHE A 293 3.82 -6.82 9.71
CA PHE A 293 4.94 -7.53 10.31
C PHE A 293 5.99 -7.90 9.27
N ASP A 294 5.58 -8.18 8.04
CA ASP A 294 6.50 -8.53 6.95
C ASP A 294 7.61 -7.48 6.72
N TRP A 295 7.41 -6.21 7.12
CA TRP A 295 8.39 -5.14 6.97
C TRP A 295 9.46 -5.10 8.06
N ALA A 296 9.37 -5.96 9.07
CA ALA A 296 10.42 -6.10 10.08
C ALA A 296 11.64 -6.91 9.59
N SER A 297 11.56 -7.49 8.38
CA SER A 297 12.67 -8.20 7.72
C SER A 297 12.63 -8.00 6.19
N LEU A 298 13.58 -8.62 5.48
CA LEU A 298 13.61 -8.59 4.03
C LEU A 298 12.46 -9.44 3.43
N PRO A 299 11.99 -9.11 2.21
CA PRO A 299 10.98 -9.90 1.53
C PRO A 299 11.37 -11.37 1.45
N SER A 300 10.40 -12.25 1.72
CA SER A 300 10.56 -13.72 1.78
C SER A 300 11.31 -14.29 2.99
N SER A 301 11.66 -13.46 3.99
CA SER A 301 12.17 -13.96 5.27
C SER A 301 11.17 -14.93 5.95
N PRO A 302 11.65 -15.95 6.69
CA PRO A 302 10.79 -16.82 7.49
C PRO A 302 10.02 -16.04 8.57
N ILE A 303 8.84 -16.53 8.94
CA ILE A 303 7.98 -15.92 9.98
C ILE A 303 8.74 -15.76 11.30
N GLU A 304 9.53 -16.76 11.67
CA GLU A 304 10.32 -16.75 12.91
C GLU A 304 11.40 -15.66 12.93
N GLU A 305 11.93 -15.29 11.77
CA GLU A 305 12.91 -14.21 11.64
C GLU A 305 12.23 -12.86 11.77
N ILE A 306 11.11 -12.69 11.05
CA ILE A 306 10.28 -11.47 11.10
C ILE A 306 9.85 -11.17 12.54
N MET A 307 9.26 -12.16 13.22
CA MET A 307 8.70 -11.97 14.56
C MET A 307 9.77 -11.70 15.64
N LYS A 308 11.03 -12.08 15.43
CA LYS A 308 12.13 -11.75 16.37
C LYS A 308 12.50 -10.26 16.36
N ASN A 309 12.25 -9.58 15.24
CA ASN A 309 12.56 -8.17 15.08
C ASN A 309 11.47 -7.24 15.63
N ILE A 310 10.32 -7.79 16.02
CA ILE A 310 9.15 -7.03 16.44
C ILE A 310 9.10 -6.94 17.98
N ARG A 311 8.72 -5.77 18.46
CA ARG A 311 8.38 -5.50 19.87
C ARG A 311 6.98 -4.88 19.95
N PHE A 312 6.37 -5.00 21.11
CA PHE A 312 5.04 -4.47 21.43
C PHE A 312 5.13 -3.52 22.63
N PRO A 313 5.67 -2.31 22.45
CA PRO A 313 5.75 -1.31 23.51
C PRO A 313 4.37 -0.81 23.94
N LEU A 314 4.25 -0.26 25.15
CA LEU A 314 3.00 0.36 25.61
C LEU A 314 2.66 1.58 24.75
N ALA A 315 1.38 1.72 24.39
CA ALA A 315 0.89 2.92 23.72
C ALA A 315 1.02 4.15 24.64
N ASP A 316 1.32 5.32 24.07
CA ASP A 316 1.42 6.57 24.84
C ASP A 316 0.04 6.97 25.38
N GLU A 317 -0.12 6.92 26.70
CA GLU A 317 -1.37 7.23 27.41
C GLU A 317 -1.85 8.68 27.23
N ASN A 318 -0.98 9.59 26.78
CA ASN A 318 -1.38 10.95 26.45
C ASN A 318 -2.22 11.02 25.17
N TYR A 319 -1.89 10.18 24.18
CA TYR A 319 -2.66 10.06 22.93
C TYR A 319 -3.76 9.01 23.05
N PHE A 320 -3.46 7.89 23.72
CA PHE A 320 -4.30 6.71 23.83
C PHE A 320 -4.51 6.34 25.31
N PRO A 321 -5.34 7.10 26.06
CA PRO A 321 -5.70 6.77 27.44
C PRO A 321 -6.33 5.37 27.63
N GLY A 322 -6.85 4.74 26.57
CA GLY A 322 -7.27 3.34 26.58
C GLY A 322 -6.13 2.35 26.79
N GLY A 323 -4.88 2.75 26.52
CA GLY A 323 -3.68 1.93 26.59
C GLY A 323 -3.65 0.87 25.49
N GLY A 324 -3.05 -0.28 25.80
CA GLY A 324 -2.73 -1.30 24.80
C GLY A 324 -1.27 -1.17 24.35
N ASN A 325 -0.92 -1.82 23.24
CA ASN A 325 0.45 -1.87 22.76
C ASN A 325 0.51 -1.56 21.27
N SER A 326 1.49 -0.74 20.91
CA SER A 326 1.88 -0.49 19.53
C SER A 326 2.80 -1.60 19.02
N VAL A 327 3.17 -1.52 17.75
CA VAL A 327 4.11 -2.41 17.07
C VAL A 327 5.35 -1.61 16.75
N PHE A 328 6.50 -2.09 17.20
CA PHE A 328 7.79 -1.45 16.96
C PHE A 328 8.74 -2.39 16.22
N PHE A 329 9.33 -1.87 15.15
CA PHE A 329 10.52 -2.38 14.48
C PHE A 329 11.13 -1.24 13.63
N VAL A 330 12.37 -1.42 13.19
CA VAL A 330 12.96 -0.59 12.13
C VAL A 330 13.13 -1.46 10.90
N SER A 331 12.54 -1.08 9.77
CA SER A 331 12.64 -1.86 8.53
C SER A 331 14.09 -1.95 8.05
N PRO A 332 14.52 -3.10 7.51
CA PRO A 332 15.85 -3.21 6.94
C PRO A 332 15.96 -2.40 5.64
N GLY A 333 17.19 -2.00 5.30
CA GLY A 333 17.52 -1.39 4.01
C GLY A 333 17.46 -2.39 2.85
N GLY A 334 17.30 -1.88 1.64
CA GLY A 334 17.37 -2.65 0.39
C GLY A 334 16.04 -3.18 -0.14
N ILE A 335 14.90 -2.86 0.50
CA ILE A 335 13.58 -3.24 -0.01
C ILE A 335 13.17 -2.24 -1.09
N LYS A 336 13.06 -2.71 -2.33
CA LYS A 336 12.70 -1.89 -3.49
C LYS A 336 11.25 -2.08 -3.89
N GLY A 337 10.59 -0.99 -4.25
CA GLY A 337 9.17 -1.01 -4.57
C GLY A 337 8.65 0.29 -5.13
N ILE A 338 7.33 0.45 -5.10
CA ILE A 338 6.67 1.71 -5.40
C ILE A 338 6.08 2.25 -4.11
N ALA A 339 6.42 3.50 -3.81
CA ALA A 339 5.76 4.30 -2.78
C ALA A 339 4.75 5.24 -3.46
N GLY A 340 3.60 5.46 -2.84
CA GLY A 340 2.59 6.35 -3.41
C GLY A 340 1.37 6.59 -2.53
N ARG A 341 0.49 7.43 -3.05
CA ARG A 341 -0.74 7.87 -2.39
C ARG A 341 -1.79 8.28 -3.43
N LEU A 342 -2.96 7.66 -3.35
CA LEU A 342 -4.14 8.17 -4.06
C LEU A 342 -4.65 9.43 -3.38
N ALA A 343 -5.02 10.39 -4.21
CA ALA A 343 -5.71 11.61 -3.86
C ALA A 343 -6.95 11.76 -4.75
N TYR A 344 -7.97 12.43 -4.24
CA TYR A 344 -9.16 12.81 -5.01
C TYR A 344 -9.23 14.33 -5.15
N SER A 345 -9.59 14.81 -6.33
CA SER A 345 -9.84 16.23 -6.58
C SER A 345 -11.29 16.44 -6.97
N ASP A 346 -12.02 17.29 -6.24
CA ASP A 346 -13.41 17.59 -6.57
C ASP A 346 -13.53 18.38 -7.89
N LEU A 347 -12.55 19.26 -8.17
CA LEU A 347 -12.47 20.09 -9.39
C LEU A 347 -12.63 19.26 -10.67
N ASN A 348 -11.96 18.12 -10.73
CA ASN A 348 -12.05 17.21 -11.86
C ASN A 348 -12.83 15.92 -11.53
N SER A 349 -13.26 15.73 -10.28
CA SER A 349 -13.94 14.54 -9.75
C SER A 349 -13.22 13.22 -10.08
N MET A 350 -11.89 13.22 -10.06
CA MET A 350 -11.06 12.07 -10.40
C MET A 350 -10.07 11.73 -9.28
N PHE A 351 -9.75 10.45 -9.19
CA PHE A 351 -8.59 9.99 -8.44
C PHE A 351 -7.31 10.23 -9.23
N SER A 352 -6.28 10.63 -8.52
CA SER A 352 -4.93 10.80 -9.03
C SER A 352 -3.97 10.08 -8.10
N LEU A 353 -2.92 9.47 -8.65
CA LEU A 353 -1.90 8.78 -7.88
C LEU A 353 -0.60 9.59 -7.94
N LEU A 354 -0.13 10.00 -6.76
CA LEU A 354 1.26 10.40 -6.58
C LEU A 354 2.07 9.14 -6.28
N TRP A 355 3.12 8.86 -7.05
CA TRP A 355 3.94 7.66 -6.82
C TRP A 355 5.41 7.91 -7.20
N ASP A 356 6.32 7.12 -6.66
CA ASP A 356 7.72 7.05 -7.08
C ASP A 356 8.19 5.61 -6.89
N GLU A 357 9.16 5.18 -7.69
CA GLU A 357 9.98 4.04 -7.27
C GLU A 357 10.74 4.48 -6.01
N ALA A 358 10.89 3.59 -5.04
CA ALA A 358 11.56 3.91 -3.79
C ALA A 358 12.31 2.70 -3.25
N GLU A 359 13.29 2.95 -2.38
CA GLU A 359 13.98 1.92 -1.62
C GLU A 359 14.05 2.26 -0.13
N THR A 360 13.95 1.24 0.71
CA THR A 360 14.26 1.38 2.13
C THR A 360 15.76 1.45 2.32
N VAL A 361 16.21 2.17 3.35
CA VAL A 361 17.63 2.27 3.72
C VAL A 361 17.81 1.94 5.20
N ASP A 362 18.94 1.34 5.54
CA ASP A 362 19.35 1.15 6.92
C ASP A 362 20.32 2.25 7.34
N LEU A 363 20.13 2.75 8.56
CA LEU A 363 21.05 3.67 9.19
C LEU A 363 21.89 2.89 10.21
N PRO A 364 23.14 3.30 10.47
CA PRO A 364 23.89 2.76 11.60
C PRO A 364 23.08 2.89 12.89
N GLU A 365 23.12 1.85 13.73
CA GLU A 365 22.26 1.70 14.92
C GLU A 365 22.10 2.99 15.73
N LYS A 366 23.21 3.60 16.18
CA LYS A 366 23.18 4.85 16.95
C LYS A 366 22.53 6.03 16.21
N LEU A 367 22.70 6.12 14.89
CA LEU A 367 22.03 7.15 14.10
C LEU A 367 20.53 6.85 13.98
N SER A 368 20.17 5.59 13.74
CA SER A 368 18.77 5.15 13.72
C SER A 368 18.07 5.48 15.04
N GLU A 369 18.70 5.14 16.18
CA GLU A 369 18.22 5.49 17.51
C GLU A 369 18.00 7.00 17.66
N MET A 370 18.95 7.82 17.23
CA MET A 370 18.79 9.27 17.29
C MET A 370 17.64 9.78 16.42
N VAL A 371 17.41 9.17 15.26
CA VAL A 371 16.34 9.55 14.32
C VAL A 371 14.98 9.23 14.90
N TYR A 372 14.70 7.97 15.25
CA TYR A 372 13.37 7.60 15.72
C TYR A 372 13.04 8.18 17.11
N ASN A 373 14.04 8.47 17.95
CA ASN A 373 13.81 9.19 19.21
C ASN A 373 13.45 10.67 19.02
N THR A 374 13.52 11.22 17.79
CA THR A 374 12.98 12.56 17.50
C THR A 374 11.48 12.58 17.20
N SER A 375 10.90 11.40 16.92
CA SER A 375 9.50 11.18 16.61
C SER A 375 8.87 10.32 17.72
N THR A 376 8.49 9.08 17.46
CA THR A 376 7.81 8.22 18.44
C THR A 376 8.52 6.86 18.57
N PRO A 377 9.39 6.66 19.57
CA PRO A 377 10.23 5.46 19.67
C PRO A 377 9.48 4.16 20.00
N THR A 378 8.15 4.22 20.13
CA THR A 378 7.27 3.07 20.34
C THR A 378 6.51 2.65 19.08
N TRP A 379 6.75 3.31 17.94
CA TRP A 379 6.07 3.07 16.67
C TRP A 379 7.01 2.45 15.62
N PRO A 380 6.50 1.89 14.50
CA PRO A 380 7.34 1.22 13.51
C PRO A 380 7.95 2.23 12.54
N HIS A 381 9.28 2.19 12.36
CA HIS A 381 10.01 3.11 11.50
C HIS A 381 10.47 2.45 10.20
N THR A 382 10.31 3.17 9.08
CA THR A 382 10.85 2.81 7.78
C THR A 382 11.49 4.03 7.14
N TYR A 383 12.80 3.98 6.89
CA TYR A 383 13.50 5.06 6.20
C TYR A 383 13.42 4.84 4.68
N VAL A 384 12.76 5.75 3.98
CA VAL A 384 12.47 5.61 2.54
C VAL A 384 13.22 6.66 1.74
N VAL A 385 13.92 6.23 0.69
CA VAL A 385 14.54 7.11 -0.30
C VAL A 385 13.79 6.98 -1.64
N PRO A 386 13.12 8.04 -2.12
CA PRO A 386 12.50 8.03 -3.44
C PRO A 386 13.59 7.99 -4.53
N LYS A 387 13.31 7.37 -5.67
CA LYS A 387 14.26 7.26 -6.79
C LYS A 387 14.37 8.58 -7.56
N TYR A 388 13.26 9.22 -7.88
CA TYR A 388 13.25 10.43 -8.71
C TYR A 388 13.06 11.71 -7.91
N ALA A 389 12.07 11.77 -7.03
CA ALA A 389 11.76 12.99 -6.28
C ALA A 389 12.96 13.48 -5.46
N THR A 390 13.24 14.77 -5.50
CA THR A 390 14.10 15.45 -4.53
C THR A 390 13.38 15.59 -3.19
N MET A 391 14.11 15.79 -2.08
CA MET A 391 13.49 16.01 -0.77
C MET A 391 12.62 17.26 -0.73
N ILE A 392 12.92 18.28 -1.55
CA ILE A 392 12.05 19.46 -1.70
C ILE A 392 10.71 19.07 -2.34
N GLU A 393 10.74 18.36 -3.47
CA GLU A 393 9.52 17.92 -4.15
C GLU A 393 8.68 17.02 -3.25
N TYR A 394 9.33 16.08 -2.55
CA TYR A 394 8.64 15.18 -1.62
C TYR A 394 8.01 15.93 -0.44
N LYS A 395 8.70 16.93 0.14
CA LYS A 395 8.14 17.80 1.20
C LYS A 395 6.94 18.63 0.75
N GLN A 396 6.95 19.11 -0.49
CA GLN A 396 5.97 20.11 -0.94
C GLN A 396 4.78 19.49 -1.66
N PHE A 397 4.94 18.32 -2.28
CA PHE A 397 3.94 17.75 -3.18
C PHE A 397 3.25 16.50 -2.61
N ALA A 398 3.63 16.03 -1.41
CA ALA A 398 2.87 15.00 -0.70
C ALA A 398 1.40 15.43 -0.57
N CYS A 399 0.48 14.56 -1.00
CA CYS A 399 -0.95 14.89 -1.07
C CYS A 399 -1.72 14.53 0.21
N ALA A 400 -1.07 13.89 1.18
CA ALA A 400 -1.63 13.55 2.48
C ALA A 400 -0.50 13.37 3.51
N ASN A 401 -0.88 13.32 4.79
CA ASN A 401 0.01 12.90 5.87
C ASN A 401 0.35 11.42 5.84
N HIS A 402 -0.36 10.59 5.06
CA HIS A 402 -0.05 9.17 4.87
C HIS A 402 0.49 8.88 3.47
N PHE A 403 1.48 7.99 3.39
CA PHE A 403 1.93 7.42 2.13
C PHE A 403 2.17 5.92 2.29
N HIS A 404 2.13 5.18 1.18
CA HIS A 404 2.09 3.72 1.23
C HIS A 404 3.11 3.11 0.29
N MET A 405 3.71 1.99 0.66
CA MET A 405 4.70 1.30 -0.16
C MET A 405 4.40 -0.20 -0.29
N THR A 406 4.75 -0.81 -1.42
CA THR A 406 4.84 -2.27 -1.55
C THR A 406 6.01 -2.66 -2.44
N TRP A 407 6.59 -3.83 -2.22
CA TRP A 407 7.61 -4.40 -3.10
C TRP A 407 6.99 -5.22 -4.24
N ASN A 408 7.83 -5.62 -5.20
CA ASN A 408 7.43 -6.44 -6.35
C ASN A 408 6.25 -5.86 -7.15
N LEU A 409 6.21 -4.52 -7.27
CA LEU A 409 5.26 -3.78 -8.09
C LEU A 409 5.98 -3.08 -9.24
N PRO A 410 6.00 -3.67 -10.45
CA PRO A 410 6.62 -3.04 -11.63
C PRO A 410 5.85 -1.79 -12.07
N VAL A 411 6.58 -0.76 -12.52
CA VAL A 411 6.03 0.53 -12.99
C VAL A 411 4.97 0.34 -14.07
N LYS A 412 5.29 -0.35 -15.17
CA LYS A 412 4.34 -0.64 -16.26
C LYS A 412 3.04 -1.29 -15.77
N ARG A 413 3.09 -2.15 -14.74
CA ARG A 413 1.91 -2.81 -14.18
C ARG A 413 0.98 -1.79 -13.49
N LEU A 414 1.57 -0.86 -12.74
CA LEU A 414 0.85 0.25 -12.13
C LEU A 414 0.23 1.15 -13.21
N GLU A 415 1.01 1.55 -14.21
CA GLU A 415 0.57 2.44 -15.27
C GLU A 415 -0.54 1.81 -16.15
N TYR A 416 -0.46 0.51 -16.47
CA TYR A 416 -1.56 -0.20 -17.12
C TYR A 416 -2.84 -0.16 -16.29
N TRP A 417 -2.74 -0.35 -14.96
CA TRP A 417 -3.91 -0.26 -14.09
C TRP A 417 -4.47 1.16 -14.05
N MET A 418 -3.63 2.18 -13.97
CA MET A 418 -4.06 3.58 -13.99
C MET A 418 -4.81 3.94 -15.28
N ASP A 419 -4.43 3.37 -16.41
CA ASP A 419 -5.15 3.56 -17.68
C ASP A 419 -6.53 2.93 -17.65
N LEU A 420 -6.61 1.69 -17.16
CA LEU A 420 -7.86 0.92 -17.10
C LEU A 420 -8.83 1.55 -16.09
N ALA A 421 -8.33 1.94 -14.92
CA ALA A 421 -9.07 2.58 -13.85
C ALA A 421 -9.29 4.09 -14.03
N ASN A 422 -8.77 4.68 -15.12
CA ASN A 422 -8.87 6.12 -15.42
C ASN A 422 -8.33 7.02 -14.29
N VAL A 423 -7.23 6.61 -13.64
CA VAL A 423 -6.54 7.34 -12.57
C VAL A 423 -5.44 8.20 -13.20
N LEU A 424 -5.33 9.47 -12.81
CA LEU A 424 -4.28 10.36 -13.30
C LEU A 424 -2.94 10.04 -12.62
N SER A 425 -1.81 10.18 -13.33
CA SER A 425 -0.48 10.17 -12.71
C SER A 425 -0.07 11.59 -12.39
N LEU A 426 0.19 11.88 -11.10
CA LEU A 426 0.68 13.19 -10.69
C LEU A 426 2.19 13.32 -10.87
N THR A 427 2.95 12.26 -10.52
CA THR A 427 4.43 12.09 -10.62
C THR A 427 5.20 13.30 -11.15
N PRO A 428 5.30 14.41 -10.39
CA PRO A 428 5.78 15.68 -10.92
C PRO A 428 7.31 15.80 -10.85
N TRP A 429 8.02 14.67 -10.69
CA TRP A 429 9.44 14.66 -10.33
C TRP A 429 10.29 15.15 -11.50
N SER A 430 10.98 16.26 -11.28
CA SER A 430 11.86 16.89 -12.28
C SER A 430 12.95 15.95 -12.80
N LEU A 431 13.40 14.99 -11.99
CA LEU A 431 14.42 14.01 -12.35
C LEU A 431 13.87 12.77 -13.07
N ARG A 432 12.54 12.61 -13.16
CA ARG A 432 11.94 11.49 -13.90
C ARG A 432 11.77 11.87 -15.36
N LYS A 433 12.28 11.04 -16.27
CA LYS A 433 12.02 11.20 -17.70
C LYS A 433 10.53 10.91 -18.00
N PRO A 434 9.93 11.55 -19.03
CA PRO A 434 8.53 11.28 -19.41
C PRO A 434 8.26 9.83 -19.84
N PHE A 435 9.27 9.14 -20.38
CA PHE A 435 9.20 7.73 -20.76
C PHE A 435 10.57 7.08 -20.56
N ILE A 436 10.58 5.90 -19.95
CA ILE A 436 11.77 5.07 -19.71
C ILE A 436 11.53 3.71 -20.35
N GLU A 437 12.19 3.47 -21.49
CA GLU A 437 12.12 2.20 -22.22
C GLU A 437 12.51 1.02 -21.31
N GLY A 438 11.73 -0.06 -21.38
CA GLY A 438 11.90 -1.26 -20.55
C GLY A 438 11.27 -1.17 -19.15
N THR A 439 11.01 0.05 -18.64
CA THR A 439 10.39 0.26 -17.31
C THR A 439 8.92 0.64 -17.43
N ASP A 440 8.64 1.65 -18.26
CA ASP A 440 7.30 2.24 -18.44
C ASP A 440 6.51 1.45 -19.50
N ARG A 441 5.18 1.45 -19.39
CA ARG A 441 4.35 0.90 -20.47
C ARG A 441 4.43 1.82 -21.70
N PRO A 442 4.31 1.27 -22.92
CA PRO A 442 4.06 2.09 -24.10
C PRO A 442 2.78 2.92 -23.96
N VAL A 443 2.81 4.18 -24.42
CA VAL A 443 1.62 5.03 -24.45
C VAL A 443 0.63 4.48 -25.49
N PRO A 444 -0.62 4.17 -25.12
CA PRO A 444 -1.58 3.62 -26.08
C PRO A 444 -1.96 4.67 -27.14
N LEU A 445 -2.14 4.22 -28.38
CA LEU A 445 -2.54 5.09 -29.51
C LEU A 445 -3.79 5.92 -29.20
N PHE A 446 -4.73 5.34 -28.45
CA PHE A 446 -5.93 6.02 -27.97
C PHE A 446 -5.61 7.34 -27.23
N PHE A 447 -4.56 7.41 -26.41
CA PHE A 447 -4.16 8.66 -25.75
C PHE A 447 -3.54 9.66 -26.72
N LEU A 448 -2.70 9.19 -27.64
CA LEU A 448 -2.04 10.04 -28.63
C LEU A 448 -3.05 10.73 -29.55
N LEU A 449 -4.07 10.00 -30.03
CA LEU A 449 -5.14 10.54 -30.87
C LEU A 449 -6.00 11.61 -30.16
N ASN A 450 -6.03 11.59 -28.83
CA ASN A 450 -6.84 12.50 -28.02
C ASN A 450 -5.99 13.58 -27.33
N GLY A 451 -4.83 13.96 -27.89
CA GLY A 451 -4.04 15.08 -27.37
C GLY A 451 -3.24 14.77 -26.11
N GLY A 452 -2.96 13.49 -25.84
CA GLY A 452 -2.15 13.02 -24.72
C GLY A 452 -2.98 12.36 -23.61
N GLU A 453 -2.28 11.72 -22.68
CA GLU A 453 -2.87 10.87 -21.63
C GLU A 453 -3.89 11.62 -20.77
N ASN A 454 -3.53 12.78 -20.21
CA ASN A 454 -4.41 13.51 -19.32
C ASN A 454 -5.70 13.96 -20.02
N ASN A 455 -5.58 14.48 -21.25
CA ASN A 455 -6.75 14.92 -22.01
C ASN A 455 -7.68 13.73 -22.34
N ALA A 456 -7.10 12.59 -22.74
CA ALA A 456 -7.86 11.38 -22.98
C ALA A 456 -8.57 10.85 -21.72
N LYS A 457 -7.91 10.92 -20.55
CA LYS A 457 -8.51 10.51 -19.27
C LYS A 457 -9.64 11.45 -18.82
N PHE A 458 -9.51 12.76 -19.06
CA PHE A 458 -10.59 13.72 -18.83
C PHE A 458 -11.81 13.44 -19.72
N LEU A 459 -11.59 13.17 -21.01
CA LEU A 459 -12.67 12.83 -21.95
C LEU A 459 -13.37 11.50 -21.61
N ARG A 460 -12.70 10.59 -20.89
CA ARG A 460 -13.23 9.30 -20.43
C ARG A 460 -13.97 9.37 -19.09
N LYS A 461 -13.99 10.53 -18.43
CA LYS A 461 -14.67 10.71 -17.15
C LYS A 461 -16.14 10.32 -17.28
N LYS A 462 -16.59 9.41 -16.42
CA LYS A 462 -17.98 8.95 -16.34
C LYS A 462 -18.79 9.75 -15.35
#